data_AF-A0A0N0AR28-F1
#
_entry.id   AF-A0A0N0AR28-F1
#
_cell.length_a   1.000
_cell.length_b   1.000
_cell.length_c   1.000
_cell.angle_alpha   90.00
_cell.angle_beta   90.00
_cell.angle_gamma   90.00
#
_symmetry.space_group_name_H-M   'P 1'
#
loop_
_entity.id
_entity.type
_entity.pdbx_description
1 polymer ?
#
loop_
_entity_poly.entity_id
_entity_poly.type
_entity_poly.pdbx_seq_one_letter_code
_entity_poly.pdbx_strand_id
1 'polypeptide(L)'
;MGGVSPRRPLSVLLAACVLVGTVTGCENSVESGSMSLAPTRTATSSSSAPAPPPQKLVLAVDKPRQSPGVVVAGGADAPYNYAPSVLREGGRIRAWWCSQLGSAQPGGDDILYSEGPTLDAAFSAAAPVFSGSHSGFDAMHVCDPSVIHVGGTYYMYYTAASRDNHANGSAVGVATSPDGVVWTRANNGQPIIVPSNDVLRENTYGAGQQSAVHVDGWFYLMFTDTTGRGAQPNGAGQFVLRSRDPLFGKGVQALGDGGMAPVASTNRPRARSVVEAFSADWMWIDAVSAFAIAHETDAGTTVTFWDKDFTRHPFDPVLIPGVWREGPGLVRTAEGHAPIDPADPCGRVSLDVLRATAIGAAGAPTDIRHFGLDAVGLRGCATTAEVGALNGYTVPSPENTADVVVGDKVVRFERRSVAVKFSRGVLAERPAVVDSLPVAVRVPAGAQAVRAPDGEVGLVLDDKLWIVDSAEVAALNSSPVKDVTAGQWARYERGRFS
;
A
#
# COMPACT_ATOMS: atom_id res chain seq x y z
N MET A 1 72.06 -26.40 -24.94
CA MET A 1 71.71 -25.29 -25.84
C MET A 1 70.82 -24.35 -25.02
N GLY A 2 71.38 -23.49 -24.16
CA GLY A 2 71.89 -22.14 -24.48
C GLY A 2 70.71 -21.17 -24.61
N GLY A 3 70.46 -20.16 -23.77
CA GLY A 3 71.08 -19.68 -22.54
C GLY A 3 70.30 -18.45 -22.01
N VAL A 4 70.38 -18.26 -20.68
CA VAL A 4 70.47 -16.99 -19.93
C VAL A 4 69.28 -15.99 -19.88
N SER A 5 68.83 -15.75 -18.63
CA SER A 5 67.88 -14.76 -18.06
C SER A 5 68.51 -13.34 -17.93
N PRO A 6 68.01 -12.34 -17.14
CA PRO A 6 66.67 -11.86 -16.76
C PRO A 6 66.57 -10.28 -16.83
N ARG A 7 65.46 -9.66 -16.35
CA ARG A 7 65.40 -8.50 -15.39
C ARG A 7 64.19 -7.53 -15.59
N ARG A 8 63.44 -7.30 -14.50
CA ARG A 8 62.77 -6.02 -14.12
C ARG A 8 63.80 -5.17 -13.31
N PRO A 9 63.54 -3.95 -12.76
CA PRO A 9 62.48 -2.92 -12.93
C PRO A 9 63.05 -1.48 -13.14
N LEU A 10 62.23 -0.41 -13.24
CA LEU A 10 62.63 0.92 -12.76
C LEU A 10 61.45 1.90 -12.55
N SER A 11 61.53 2.57 -11.40
CA SER A 11 60.65 3.63 -10.87
C SER A 11 60.93 5.00 -11.50
N VAL A 12 59.93 5.89 -11.56
CA VAL A 12 60.16 7.35 -11.57
C VAL A 12 59.14 8.04 -10.65
N LEU A 13 59.67 8.59 -9.54
CA LEU A 13 59.09 9.71 -8.78
C LEU A 13 59.28 11.00 -9.59
N LEU A 14 58.35 11.94 -9.51
CA LEU A 14 58.72 13.36 -9.47
C LEU A 14 57.73 14.16 -8.60
N ALA A 15 58.31 14.97 -7.72
CA ALA A 15 57.66 15.84 -6.75
C ALA A 15 57.95 17.31 -7.06
N ALA A 16 57.12 18.17 -6.44
CA ALA A 16 57.36 19.58 -6.09
C ALA A 16 57.26 20.66 -7.19
N CYS A 17 56.41 21.67 -6.96
CA CYS A 17 56.88 22.92 -6.32
C CYS A 17 55.72 23.88 -6.00
N VAL A 18 55.72 24.34 -4.75
CA VAL A 18 55.01 25.51 -4.22
C VAL A 18 55.78 26.76 -4.65
N LEU A 19 55.07 27.84 -5.01
CA LEU A 19 55.63 29.19 -5.02
C LEU A 19 54.58 30.17 -4.47
N VAL A 20 54.84 30.59 -3.22
CA VAL A 20 54.30 31.79 -2.58
C VAL A 20 55.12 32.97 -3.07
N GLY A 21 54.46 34.04 -3.50
CA GLY A 21 55.09 35.31 -3.85
C GLY A 21 54.27 36.47 -3.32
N THR A 22 54.68 37.01 -2.18
CA THR A 22 54.26 38.30 -1.63
C THR A 22 55.00 39.43 -2.34
N VAL A 23 54.31 40.47 -2.81
CA VAL A 23 54.92 41.81 -2.96
C VAL A 23 53.90 42.87 -2.57
N THR A 24 54.32 43.67 -1.61
CA THR A 24 53.69 44.86 -1.03
C THR A 24 53.92 46.11 -1.88
N GLY A 25 52.89 46.95 -1.98
CA GLY A 25 52.98 48.43 -1.84
C GLY A 25 53.43 49.26 -3.04
N CYS A 26 52.55 50.17 -3.51
CA CYS A 26 52.73 51.62 -3.34
C CYS A 26 51.43 52.36 -3.70
N GLU A 27 51.14 53.36 -2.87
CA GLU A 27 50.02 54.28 -2.92
C GLU A 27 50.10 55.21 -4.13
N ASN A 28 48.93 55.66 -4.61
CA ASN A 28 48.77 57.00 -5.14
C ASN A 28 47.35 57.47 -4.80
N SER A 29 47.28 58.47 -3.93
CA SER A 29 46.10 59.24 -3.57
C SER A 29 45.92 60.39 -4.54
N VAL A 30 44.71 60.53 -5.09
CA VAL A 30 44.18 61.81 -5.61
C VAL A 30 42.70 61.90 -5.23
N GLU A 31 42.39 62.78 -4.27
CA GLU A 31 41.09 63.38 -3.98
C GLU A 31 40.55 64.11 -5.24
N SER A 32 39.27 64.33 -5.52
CA SER A 32 38.06 64.52 -4.74
C SER A 32 36.88 64.56 -5.73
N GLY A 33 35.68 64.18 -5.29
CA GLY A 33 34.47 64.33 -6.10
C GLY A 33 33.28 63.58 -5.50
N SER A 34 32.63 64.21 -4.52
CA SER A 34 31.49 63.66 -3.78
C SER A 34 30.26 63.43 -4.67
N MET A 35 29.75 62.19 -4.70
CA MET A 35 28.32 61.93 -4.81
C MET A 35 27.93 60.81 -3.85
N SER A 36 26.96 61.13 -2.99
CA SER A 36 26.41 60.27 -1.95
C SER A 36 25.71 59.06 -2.57
N LEU A 37 26.21 57.85 -2.31
CA LEU A 37 25.52 56.59 -2.56
C LEU A 37 25.09 56.01 -1.21
N ALA A 38 23.78 55.77 -1.10
CA ALA A 38 23.12 55.22 0.07
C ALA A 38 23.77 53.92 0.58
N PRO A 39 23.74 53.65 1.90
CA PRO A 39 24.38 52.46 2.46
C PRO A 39 23.68 51.20 1.94
N THR A 40 24.42 50.39 1.20
CA THR A 40 24.02 49.05 0.81
C THR A 40 23.85 48.24 2.10
N ARG A 41 22.59 47.96 2.48
CA ARG A 41 22.28 46.95 3.48
C ARG A 41 22.80 45.62 2.96
N THR A 42 23.92 45.17 3.50
CA THR A 42 24.33 43.78 3.43
C THR A 42 23.22 42.97 4.10
N ALA A 43 22.36 42.37 3.28
CA ALA A 43 21.43 41.36 3.72
C ALA A 43 22.28 40.18 4.21
N THR A 44 22.42 40.08 5.53
CA THR A 44 22.80 38.84 6.18
C THR A 44 21.74 37.81 5.80
N SER A 45 22.04 36.99 4.80
CA SER A 45 21.30 35.78 4.52
C SER A 45 21.46 34.87 5.73
N SER A 46 20.49 34.93 6.64
CA SER A 46 20.31 33.88 7.64
C SER A 46 19.98 32.61 6.88
N SER A 47 21.00 31.81 6.58
CA SER A 47 20.85 30.40 6.28
C SER A 47 20.18 29.80 7.51
N SER A 48 18.86 29.64 7.44
CA SER A 48 18.14 28.80 8.40
C SER A 48 18.69 27.41 8.22
N ALA A 49 19.33 26.88 9.26
CA ALA A 49 19.65 25.46 9.32
C ALA A 49 18.40 24.66 8.95
N PRO A 50 18.51 23.56 8.17
CA PRO A 50 17.37 22.71 7.88
C PRO A 50 16.66 22.33 9.18
N ALA A 51 15.33 22.41 9.20
CA ALA A 51 14.55 21.96 10.35
C ALA A 51 14.95 20.51 10.70
N PRO A 52 15.09 20.16 11.98
CA PRO A 52 15.40 18.80 12.37
C PRO A 52 14.34 17.85 11.79
N PRO A 53 14.73 16.64 11.34
CA PRO A 53 13.77 15.68 10.80
C PRO A 53 12.71 15.39 11.88
N PRO A 54 11.43 15.25 11.47
CA PRO A 54 10.36 15.00 12.42
C PRO A 54 10.64 13.72 13.22
N GLN A 55 10.42 13.79 14.53
CA GLN A 55 10.68 12.68 15.44
C GLN A 55 9.75 11.50 15.14
N LYS A 56 10.32 10.30 15.18
CA LYS A 56 9.60 9.03 15.11
C LYS A 56 8.62 8.90 16.29
N LEU A 57 7.37 8.54 16.00
CA LEU A 57 6.34 8.40 17.03
C LEU A 57 6.29 6.96 17.56
N VAL A 58 6.12 6.83 18.87
CA VAL A 58 5.85 5.53 19.51
C VAL A 58 4.36 5.28 19.46
N LEU A 59 3.95 4.16 18.87
CA LEU A 59 2.55 3.72 18.89
C LEU A 59 2.31 2.88 20.14
N ALA A 60 1.21 3.14 20.83
CA ALA A 60 0.72 2.18 21.82
C ALA A 60 -0.04 1.05 21.09
N VAL A 61 -0.20 -0.08 21.76
CA VAL A 61 -0.95 -1.22 21.23
C VAL A 61 -2.06 -1.61 22.20
N ASP A 62 -3.24 -1.94 21.68
CA ASP A 62 -4.34 -2.47 22.47
C ASP A 62 -5.15 -3.51 21.67
N LYS A 63 -6.20 -4.06 22.28
CA LYS A 63 -7.09 -5.08 21.70
C LYS A 63 -6.36 -6.26 21.04
N PRO A 64 -5.48 -6.99 21.73
CA PRO A 64 -4.85 -8.18 21.17
C PRO A 64 -5.91 -9.22 20.77
N ARG A 65 -5.69 -9.88 19.64
CA ARG A 65 -6.61 -10.85 19.03
C ARG A 65 -5.84 -12.09 18.60
N GLN A 66 -6.50 -13.24 18.74
CA GLN A 66 -6.02 -14.52 18.27
C GLN A 66 -7.21 -15.46 18.06
N SER A 67 -7.25 -16.16 16.93
CA SER A 67 -8.29 -17.17 16.71
C SER A 67 -8.13 -18.37 17.65
N PRO A 68 -9.24 -19.00 18.10
CA PRO A 68 -9.18 -20.16 19.00
C PRO A 68 -8.48 -21.37 18.35
N GLY A 69 -8.42 -21.43 17.01
CA GLY A 69 -7.79 -22.49 16.24
C GLY A 69 -7.45 -22.06 14.82
N VAL A 70 -7.25 -23.07 13.96
CA VAL A 70 -7.09 -22.89 12.50
C VAL A 70 -8.36 -22.30 11.91
N VAL A 71 -8.20 -21.28 11.07
CA VAL A 71 -9.31 -20.61 10.39
C VAL A 71 -9.31 -20.91 8.89
N VAL A 72 -8.14 -21.15 8.30
CA VAL A 72 -7.97 -21.54 6.89
C VAL A 72 -7.23 -22.88 6.82
N ALA A 73 -7.81 -23.83 6.08
CA ALA A 73 -7.24 -25.16 5.84
C ALA A 73 -7.43 -25.57 4.38
N GLY A 74 -6.44 -26.24 3.79
CA GLY A 74 -6.46 -26.66 2.38
C GLY A 74 -7.42 -27.81 2.04
N GLY A 75 -7.81 -28.61 3.03
CA GLY A 75 -8.57 -29.85 2.81
C GLY A 75 -7.79 -31.08 3.29
N ALA A 76 -8.37 -32.27 3.14
CA ALA A 76 -7.86 -33.49 3.78
C ALA A 76 -6.52 -34.00 3.19
N ASP A 77 -6.25 -33.76 1.91
CA ASP A 77 -5.04 -34.18 1.22
C ASP A 77 -4.02 -33.04 1.04
N ALA A 78 -4.33 -31.83 1.53
CA ALA A 78 -3.43 -30.67 1.44
C ALA A 78 -2.23 -30.82 2.39
N PRO A 79 -0.99 -30.94 1.87
CA PRO A 79 0.18 -31.20 2.71
C PRO A 79 0.69 -29.96 3.47
N TYR A 80 0.38 -28.75 2.98
CA TYR A 80 0.83 -27.47 3.52
C TYR A 80 -0.14 -26.35 3.17
N ASN A 81 -0.10 -25.24 3.92
CA ASN A 81 -0.95 -24.06 3.72
C ASN A 81 -0.21 -22.81 4.24
N TYR A 82 0.24 -21.93 3.34
CA TYR A 82 1.04 -20.76 3.71
C TYR A 82 0.97 -19.62 2.68
N ALA A 83 1.64 -18.50 2.93
CA ALA A 83 1.64 -17.28 2.14
C ALA A 83 0.21 -16.77 1.81
N PRO A 84 -0.62 -16.48 2.83
CA PRO A 84 -1.98 -16.02 2.59
C PRO A 84 -2.00 -14.57 2.08
N SER A 85 -2.87 -14.29 1.11
CA SER A 85 -3.32 -12.94 0.74
C SER A 85 -4.77 -12.78 1.18
N VAL A 86 -5.07 -11.71 1.93
CA VAL A 86 -6.34 -11.58 2.64
C VAL A 86 -7.03 -10.26 2.34
N LEU A 87 -8.25 -10.32 1.81
CA LEU A 87 -9.09 -9.15 1.54
C LEU A 87 -10.33 -9.15 2.42
N ARG A 88 -10.65 -8.00 3.02
CA ARG A 88 -11.95 -7.73 3.62
C ARG A 88 -12.82 -6.98 2.62
N GLU A 89 -13.82 -7.66 2.09
CA GLU A 89 -14.65 -7.16 0.99
C GLU A 89 -16.05 -7.74 1.03
N GLY A 90 -17.07 -6.93 0.71
CA GLY A 90 -18.47 -7.39 0.64
C GLY A 90 -19.00 -7.98 1.96
N GLY A 91 -18.44 -7.56 3.11
CA GLY A 91 -18.80 -8.09 4.43
C GLY A 91 -18.21 -9.48 4.73
N ARG A 92 -17.27 -9.97 3.92
CA ARG A 92 -16.58 -11.25 4.08
C ARG A 92 -15.07 -11.06 4.20
N ILE A 93 -14.40 -12.07 4.73
CA ILE A 93 -12.95 -12.21 4.61
C ILE A 93 -12.67 -13.24 3.51
N ARG A 94 -11.95 -12.82 2.49
CA ARG A 94 -11.55 -13.64 1.34
C ARG A 94 -10.05 -13.94 1.46
N ALA A 95 -9.66 -15.20 1.32
CA ALA A 95 -8.26 -15.60 1.43
C ALA A 95 -7.84 -16.46 0.23
N TRP A 96 -6.64 -16.20 -0.25
CA TRP A 96 -5.92 -17.03 -1.22
C TRP A 96 -4.58 -17.42 -0.61
N TRP A 97 -4.11 -18.65 -0.80
CA TRP A 97 -2.85 -19.11 -0.20
C TRP A 97 -2.22 -20.23 -1.01
N CYS A 98 -0.92 -20.47 -0.79
CA CYS A 98 -0.22 -21.62 -1.36
C CYS A 98 -0.57 -22.90 -0.64
N SER A 99 -0.90 -23.91 -1.43
CA SER A 99 -1.12 -25.26 -0.95
C SER A 99 -0.95 -26.21 -2.14
N GLN A 100 -1.43 -27.43 -2.00
CA GLN A 100 -1.47 -28.40 -3.08
C GLN A 100 -2.67 -29.30 -2.85
N LEU A 101 -3.44 -29.57 -3.91
CA LEU A 101 -4.52 -30.54 -3.86
C LEU A 101 -4.30 -31.62 -4.90
N GLY A 102 -4.48 -32.90 -4.53
CA GLY A 102 -4.27 -34.01 -5.46
C GLY A 102 -5.25 -33.99 -6.64
N SER A 103 -6.36 -33.27 -6.51
CA SER A 103 -7.34 -33.03 -7.58
C SER A 103 -6.92 -31.97 -8.59
N ALA A 104 -5.96 -31.09 -8.25
CA ALA A 104 -5.44 -30.06 -9.12
C ALA A 104 -4.30 -30.62 -10.01
N GLN A 105 -4.22 -30.13 -11.24
CA GLN A 105 -3.23 -30.56 -12.23
C GLN A 105 -2.62 -29.34 -12.94
N PRO A 106 -1.32 -29.39 -13.32
CA PRO A 106 -0.37 -30.46 -13.03
C PRO A 106 -0.04 -30.56 -11.55
N GLY A 107 0.56 -31.67 -11.12
CA GLY A 107 1.09 -31.77 -9.77
C GLY A 107 2.16 -30.70 -9.54
N GLY A 108 1.97 -29.89 -8.51
CA GLY A 108 2.84 -28.78 -8.11
C GLY A 108 2.14 -27.94 -7.04
N ASP A 109 2.65 -26.74 -6.80
CA ASP A 109 2.00 -25.80 -5.89
C ASP A 109 0.79 -25.18 -6.58
N ASP A 110 -0.31 -25.09 -5.85
CA ASP A 110 -1.56 -24.47 -6.26
C ASP A 110 -1.88 -23.26 -5.37
N ILE A 111 -2.66 -22.35 -5.93
CA ILE A 111 -3.31 -21.29 -5.17
C ILE A 111 -4.75 -21.73 -4.88
N LEU A 112 -5.04 -21.86 -3.59
CA LEU A 112 -6.35 -22.21 -3.08
C LEU A 112 -7.11 -20.95 -2.68
N TYR A 113 -8.43 -21.07 -2.57
CA TYR A 113 -9.35 -20.03 -2.13
C TYR A 113 -10.35 -20.55 -1.11
N SER A 114 -10.69 -19.71 -0.14
CA SER A 114 -11.83 -19.86 0.77
C SER A 114 -12.23 -18.51 1.35
N GLU A 115 -13.39 -18.46 2.00
CA GLU A 115 -13.88 -17.26 2.65
C GLU A 115 -14.55 -17.55 3.99
N GLY A 116 -14.52 -16.56 4.87
CA GLY A 116 -15.11 -16.62 6.21
C GLY A 116 -15.96 -15.40 6.53
N PRO A 117 -16.92 -15.52 7.46
CA PRO A 117 -17.73 -14.38 7.91
C PRO A 117 -16.93 -13.42 8.82
N THR A 118 -15.92 -13.92 9.51
CA THR A 118 -15.02 -13.16 10.41
C THR A 118 -13.62 -13.78 10.38
N LEU A 119 -12.64 -13.09 10.96
CA LEU A 119 -11.25 -13.57 11.05
C LEU A 119 -11.05 -14.73 12.04
N ASP A 120 -11.97 -14.92 13.00
CA ASP A 120 -11.87 -15.94 14.05
C ASP A 120 -12.76 -17.17 13.79
N ALA A 121 -13.64 -17.09 12.79
CA ALA A 121 -14.48 -18.20 12.38
C ALA A 121 -13.73 -19.10 11.38
N ALA A 122 -14.06 -20.38 11.36
CA ALA A 122 -13.60 -21.28 10.31
C ALA A 122 -14.12 -20.81 8.94
N PHE A 123 -13.24 -20.84 7.94
CA PHE A 123 -13.58 -20.49 6.57
C PHE A 123 -14.31 -21.67 5.90
N SER A 124 -14.92 -21.40 4.75
CA SER A 124 -15.51 -22.44 3.90
C SER A 124 -14.47 -23.48 3.48
N ALA A 125 -14.94 -24.61 2.95
CA ALA A 125 -14.06 -25.58 2.30
C ALA A 125 -13.22 -24.89 1.21
N ALA A 126 -11.93 -25.22 1.17
CA ALA A 126 -11.02 -24.68 0.18
C ALA A 126 -11.27 -25.27 -1.20
N ALA A 127 -11.01 -24.48 -2.23
CA ALA A 127 -11.01 -24.91 -3.61
C ALA A 127 -9.70 -24.47 -4.29
N PRO A 128 -9.08 -25.30 -5.15
CA PRO A 128 -7.99 -24.85 -6.00
C PRO A 128 -8.57 -23.91 -7.06
N VAL A 129 -8.03 -22.70 -7.16
CA VAL A 129 -8.51 -21.68 -8.11
C VAL A 129 -7.47 -21.31 -9.16
N PHE A 130 -6.21 -21.68 -8.95
CA PHE A 130 -5.15 -21.45 -9.92
C PHE A 130 -4.03 -22.48 -9.75
N SER A 131 -3.69 -23.16 -10.85
CA SER A 131 -2.70 -24.24 -10.90
C SER A 131 -1.72 -23.99 -12.05
N GLY A 132 -0.60 -24.74 -12.08
CA GLY A 132 0.41 -24.66 -13.13
C GLY A 132 -0.18 -24.78 -14.55
N SER A 133 0.49 -24.18 -15.54
CA SER A 133 -0.01 -24.10 -16.93
C SER A 133 0.42 -25.27 -17.81
N HIS A 134 1.19 -26.23 -17.28
CA HIS A 134 1.93 -27.27 -18.01
C HIS A 134 3.03 -26.76 -18.96
N SER A 135 3.21 -25.44 -19.12
CA SER A 135 4.22 -24.88 -20.04
C SER A 135 4.76 -23.52 -19.55
N GLY A 136 5.77 -22.96 -20.21
CA GLY A 136 6.29 -21.64 -19.82
C GLY A 136 6.91 -21.58 -18.42
N PHE A 137 6.96 -20.37 -17.85
CA PHE A 137 7.61 -20.14 -16.54
C PHE A 137 6.80 -20.65 -15.36
N ASP A 138 5.48 -20.77 -15.52
CA ASP A 138 4.52 -21.24 -14.52
C ASP A 138 4.00 -22.65 -14.82
N ALA A 139 4.84 -23.47 -15.46
CA ALA A 139 4.46 -24.80 -15.92
C ALA A 139 4.03 -25.74 -14.80
N MET A 140 4.61 -25.61 -13.61
CA MET A 140 4.50 -26.58 -12.53
C MET A 140 3.99 -25.96 -11.23
N HIS A 141 4.68 -24.96 -10.68
CA HIS A 141 4.30 -24.34 -9.41
C HIS A 141 3.74 -22.94 -9.64
N VAL A 142 2.64 -22.64 -8.95
CA VAL A 142 2.11 -21.29 -8.75
C VAL A 142 1.82 -21.08 -7.26
N CYS A 143 2.39 -20.02 -6.68
CA CYS A 143 2.36 -19.77 -5.24
C CYS A 143 2.50 -18.26 -4.97
N ASP A 144 2.71 -17.90 -3.71
CA ASP A 144 2.72 -16.59 -3.06
C ASP A 144 1.68 -15.62 -3.64
N PRO A 145 0.38 -15.94 -3.60
CA PRO A 145 -0.63 -15.04 -4.15
C PRO A 145 -0.58 -13.69 -3.44
N SER A 146 -0.63 -12.61 -4.21
CA SER A 146 -1.02 -11.29 -3.72
C SER A 146 -2.14 -10.74 -4.57
N VAL A 147 -3.33 -10.67 -3.96
CA VAL A 147 -4.57 -10.28 -4.63
C VAL A 147 -4.95 -8.86 -4.25
N ILE A 148 -5.26 -8.03 -5.25
CA ILE A 148 -5.90 -6.72 -5.10
C ILE A 148 -7.07 -6.61 -6.10
N HIS A 149 -8.03 -5.76 -5.82
CA HIS A 149 -9.19 -5.49 -6.67
C HIS A 149 -9.27 -4.00 -6.97
N VAL A 150 -9.04 -3.63 -8.24
CA VAL A 150 -8.94 -2.24 -8.69
C VAL A 150 -9.79 -2.06 -9.94
N GLY A 151 -10.66 -1.05 -9.94
CA GLY A 151 -11.47 -0.71 -11.12
C GLY A 151 -12.37 -1.86 -11.62
N GLY A 152 -12.88 -2.71 -10.73
CA GLY A 152 -13.74 -3.84 -11.08
C GLY A 152 -12.99 -5.10 -11.57
N THR A 153 -11.65 -5.11 -11.50
CA THR A 153 -10.81 -6.26 -11.88
C THR A 153 -9.93 -6.69 -10.72
N TYR A 154 -9.99 -7.98 -10.38
CA TYR A 154 -9.01 -8.58 -9.48
C TYR A 154 -7.72 -8.83 -10.24
N TYR A 155 -6.59 -8.48 -9.61
CA TYR A 155 -5.25 -8.83 -10.05
C TYR A 155 -4.63 -9.72 -8.99
N MET A 156 -4.15 -10.88 -9.41
CA MET A 156 -3.32 -11.77 -8.59
C MET A 156 -1.91 -11.74 -9.14
N TYR A 157 -0.99 -11.21 -8.35
CA TYR A 157 0.44 -11.37 -8.57
C TYR A 157 0.85 -12.68 -7.92
N TYR A 158 1.57 -13.55 -8.64
CA TYR A 158 1.91 -14.88 -8.15
C TYR A 158 3.37 -15.24 -8.48
N THR A 159 4.05 -15.93 -7.56
CA THR A 159 5.32 -16.59 -7.85
C THR A 159 5.05 -17.80 -8.72
N ALA A 160 5.91 -18.07 -9.68
CA ALA A 160 5.85 -19.32 -10.42
C ALA A 160 7.22 -19.90 -10.74
N ALA A 161 7.26 -21.22 -10.89
CA ALA A 161 8.42 -21.95 -11.36
C ALA A 161 8.02 -23.10 -12.29
N SER A 162 8.88 -23.36 -13.28
CA SER A 162 8.64 -24.41 -14.27
C SER A 162 9.07 -25.80 -13.81
N ARG A 163 9.79 -25.91 -12.68
CA ARG A 163 10.40 -27.14 -12.15
C ARG A 163 10.59 -27.06 -10.63
N ASP A 164 10.62 -28.21 -9.96
CA ASP A 164 10.72 -28.37 -8.49
C ASP A 164 11.95 -27.74 -7.83
N ASN A 165 13.09 -27.60 -8.52
CA ASN A 165 14.32 -27.15 -7.86
C ASN A 165 14.44 -25.62 -7.75
N HIS A 166 13.50 -24.85 -8.32
CA HIS A 166 13.44 -23.39 -8.33
C HIS A 166 14.72 -22.65 -8.74
N ALA A 167 15.76 -23.34 -9.22
CA ALA A 167 17.14 -22.84 -9.27
C ALA A 167 17.29 -21.60 -10.15
N ASN A 168 17.29 -20.43 -9.51
CA ASN A 168 17.21 -19.08 -10.06
C ASN A 168 16.08 -18.91 -11.08
N GLY A 169 15.03 -19.73 -10.96
CA GLY A 169 13.96 -19.88 -11.93
C GLY A 169 12.63 -19.27 -11.48
N SER A 170 12.48 -18.94 -10.19
CA SER A 170 11.26 -18.29 -9.70
C SER A 170 11.15 -16.87 -10.27
N ALA A 171 9.95 -16.57 -10.75
CA ALA A 171 9.59 -15.31 -11.37
C ALA A 171 8.14 -14.96 -10.99
N VAL A 172 7.77 -13.69 -11.17
CA VAL A 172 6.43 -13.21 -10.81
C VAL A 172 5.57 -13.07 -12.06
N GLY A 173 4.40 -13.70 -12.03
CA GLY A 173 3.33 -13.56 -13.02
C GLY A 173 2.19 -12.67 -12.54
N VAL A 174 1.24 -12.39 -13.43
CA VAL A 174 -0.03 -11.74 -13.10
C VAL A 174 -1.17 -12.53 -13.73
N ALA A 175 -2.26 -12.70 -12.99
CA ALA A 175 -3.53 -13.17 -13.49
C ALA A 175 -4.64 -12.16 -13.16
N THR A 176 -5.67 -12.10 -14.01
CA THR A 176 -6.83 -11.24 -13.82
C THR A 176 -8.10 -12.07 -13.61
N SER A 177 -9.03 -11.55 -12.81
CA SER A 177 -10.32 -12.20 -12.58
C SER A 177 -11.43 -11.16 -12.39
N PRO A 178 -12.67 -11.42 -12.84
CA PRO A 178 -13.82 -10.59 -12.52
C PRO A 178 -14.39 -10.84 -11.11
N ASP A 179 -14.11 -12.00 -10.51
CA ASP A 179 -14.71 -12.44 -9.24
C ASP A 179 -13.69 -12.85 -8.17
N GLY A 180 -12.40 -12.93 -8.52
CA GLY A 180 -11.32 -13.41 -7.65
C GLY A 180 -11.27 -14.93 -7.51
N VAL A 181 -12.03 -15.69 -8.31
CA VAL A 181 -12.12 -17.15 -8.25
C VAL A 181 -11.76 -17.76 -9.60
N VAL A 182 -12.26 -17.22 -10.71
CA VAL A 182 -11.93 -17.68 -12.05
C VAL A 182 -10.86 -16.78 -12.65
N TRP A 183 -9.67 -17.33 -12.86
CA TRP A 183 -8.48 -16.57 -13.22
C TRP A 183 -8.05 -16.77 -14.68
N THR A 184 -7.61 -15.69 -15.30
CA THR A 184 -6.98 -15.69 -16.63
C THR A 184 -5.55 -15.15 -16.51
N ARG A 185 -4.56 -15.89 -17.00
CA ARG A 185 -3.16 -15.43 -17.06
C ARG A 185 -3.08 -14.15 -17.89
N ALA A 186 -2.49 -13.11 -17.32
CA ALA A 186 -2.21 -11.87 -18.00
C ALA A 186 -0.83 -11.91 -18.68
N ASN A 187 -0.45 -10.81 -19.33
CA ASN A 187 0.85 -10.65 -19.99
C ASN A 187 1.20 -11.81 -20.94
N ASN A 188 0.22 -12.37 -21.64
CA ASN A 188 0.37 -13.54 -22.52
C ASN A 188 1.04 -14.76 -21.84
N GLY A 189 0.82 -14.93 -20.52
CA GLY A 189 1.44 -16.00 -19.75
C GLY A 189 2.96 -15.86 -19.59
N GLN A 190 3.51 -14.64 -19.72
CA GLN A 190 4.92 -14.35 -19.48
C GLN A 190 5.12 -13.67 -18.12
N PRO A 191 6.27 -13.88 -17.45
CA PRO A 191 6.55 -13.23 -16.18
C PRO A 191 6.68 -11.71 -16.36
N ILE A 192 6.26 -10.96 -15.36
CA ILE A 192 6.44 -9.50 -15.29
C ILE A 192 7.70 -9.10 -14.50
N ILE A 193 8.16 -9.96 -13.59
CA ILE A 193 9.44 -9.81 -12.87
C ILE A 193 10.22 -11.10 -13.00
N VAL A 194 11.51 -10.97 -13.30
CA VAL A 194 12.49 -12.05 -13.28
C VAL A 194 13.65 -11.67 -12.36
N PRO A 195 14.45 -12.64 -11.87
CA PRO A 195 15.61 -12.36 -11.03
C PRO A 195 16.57 -11.35 -11.69
N SER A 196 17.13 -10.46 -10.88
CA SER A 196 18.12 -9.48 -11.34
C SER A 196 19.43 -10.11 -11.80
N ASN A 197 19.82 -11.21 -11.15
CA ASN A 197 21.10 -11.89 -11.31
C ASN A 197 22.30 -10.96 -11.01
N ASP A 198 22.13 -9.98 -10.12
CA ASP A 198 23.20 -9.05 -9.74
C ASP A 198 24.31 -9.77 -8.94
N VAL A 199 23.93 -10.68 -8.03
CA VAL A 199 24.82 -11.45 -7.16
C VAL A 199 24.30 -12.89 -7.06
N LEU A 200 25.14 -13.86 -7.42
CA LEU A 200 24.83 -15.28 -7.27
C LEU A 200 25.16 -15.74 -5.85
N ARG A 201 24.22 -16.45 -5.22
CA ARG A 201 24.31 -16.95 -3.84
C ARG A 201 23.97 -18.44 -3.77
N GLU A 202 24.20 -19.04 -2.61
CA GLU A 202 23.79 -20.42 -2.34
C GLU A 202 22.26 -20.58 -2.37
N ASN A 203 21.54 -19.58 -1.84
CA ASN A 203 20.09 -19.52 -2.00
C ASN A 203 19.76 -19.15 -3.45
N THR A 204 19.26 -20.13 -4.19
CA THR A 204 18.90 -19.98 -5.61
C THR A 204 17.41 -19.75 -5.82
N TYR A 205 16.66 -19.19 -4.87
CA TYR A 205 15.20 -19.04 -5.02
C TYR A 205 14.81 -18.18 -6.23
N GLY A 206 15.56 -17.11 -6.55
CA GLY A 206 15.20 -16.13 -7.57
C GLY A 206 14.32 -15.01 -7.04
N ALA A 207 13.29 -14.62 -7.80
CA ALA A 207 12.36 -13.54 -7.51
C ALA A 207 10.94 -14.04 -7.30
N GLY A 208 10.23 -13.53 -6.29
CA GLY A 208 8.91 -14.03 -5.88
C GLY A 208 8.46 -13.45 -4.55
N GLN A 209 7.54 -14.13 -3.87
CA GLN A 209 7.01 -13.73 -2.55
C GLN A 209 6.52 -12.28 -2.52
N GLN A 210 5.84 -11.88 -3.58
CA GLN A 210 5.42 -10.51 -3.78
C GLN A 210 4.17 -10.15 -2.97
N SER A 211 4.06 -8.87 -2.64
CA SER A 211 2.82 -8.25 -2.19
C SER A 211 2.52 -6.93 -2.92
N ALA A 212 1.27 -6.75 -3.33
CA ALA A 212 0.78 -5.62 -4.11
C ALA A 212 -0.17 -4.72 -3.31
N VAL A 213 -0.04 -3.40 -3.55
CA VAL A 213 -0.98 -2.37 -3.08
C VAL A 213 -1.20 -1.35 -4.19
N HIS A 214 -2.38 -0.75 -4.27
CA HIS A 214 -2.70 0.29 -5.24
C HIS A 214 -2.95 1.62 -4.53
N VAL A 215 -2.12 2.62 -4.78
CA VAL A 215 -2.17 3.93 -4.10
C VAL A 215 -2.05 5.04 -5.13
N ASP A 216 -3.02 5.96 -5.17
CA ASP A 216 -3.04 7.13 -6.08
C ASP A 216 -2.79 6.79 -7.56
N GLY A 217 -3.43 5.72 -8.03
CA GLY A 217 -3.30 5.27 -9.42
C GLY A 217 -2.01 4.50 -9.72
N TRP A 218 -1.19 4.21 -8.71
CA TRP A 218 0.03 3.42 -8.84
C TRP A 218 -0.15 2.05 -8.19
N PHE A 219 0.16 1.00 -8.95
CA PHE A 219 0.43 -0.32 -8.43
C PHE A 219 1.84 -0.35 -7.88
N TYR A 220 1.99 -0.59 -6.59
CA TYR A 220 3.25 -0.90 -5.95
C TYR A 220 3.37 -2.41 -5.77
N LEU A 221 4.55 -2.96 -6.02
CA LEU A 221 4.85 -4.37 -5.84
C LEU A 221 6.13 -4.49 -5.03
N MET A 222 6.02 -4.99 -3.80
CA MET A 222 7.11 -5.39 -2.95
C MET A 222 7.38 -6.88 -3.17
N PHE A 223 8.63 -7.33 -3.26
CA PHE A 223 8.95 -8.74 -3.53
C PHE A 223 10.37 -9.10 -3.11
N THR A 224 10.59 -10.40 -2.88
CA THR A 224 11.92 -10.98 -2.68
C THR A 224 12.67 -11.09 -4.01
N ASP A 225 13.97 -10.75 -4.01
CA ASP A 225 14.91 -11.20 -5.06
C ASP A 225 16.25 -11.61 -4.43
N THR A 226 16.43 -12.92 -4.27
CA THR A 226 17.64 -13.51 -3.66
C THR A 226 18.92 -13.26 -4.45
N THR A 227 18.80 -12.82 -5.70
CA THR A 227 19.93 -12.45 -6.56
C THR A 227 20.20 -10.95 -6.57
N GLY A 228 19.36 -10.16 -5.90
CA GLY A 228 19.48 -8.70 -5.82
C GLY A 228 20.76 -8.26 -5.12
N ARG A 229 21.34 -7.14 -5.59
CA ARG A 229 22.53 -6.56 -4.96
C ARG A 229 22.28 -6.13 -3.51
N GLY A 230 21.10 -5.60 -3.22
CA GLY A 230 20.69 -5.14 -1.88
C GLY A 230 20.16 -6.24 -0.96
N ALA A 231 20.19 -7.51 -1.38
CA ALA A 231 19.78 -8.64 -0.55
C ALA A 231 20.90 -9.05 0.41
N GLN A 232 20.53 -9.55 1.58
CA GLN A 232 21.43 -10.09 2.59
C GLN A 232 22.17 -11.35 2.09
N PRO A 233 23.25 -11.80 2.76
CA PRO A 233 24.01 -12.99 2.35
C PRO A 233 23.18 -14.26 2.20
N ASN A 234 22.11 -14.43 2.99
CA ASN A 234 21.17 -15.54 2.88
C ASN A 234 20.11 -15.38 1.76
N GLY A 235 20.10 -14.23 1.08
CA GLY A 235 19.14 -13.85 0.05
C GLY A 235 17.93 -13.04 0.55
N ALA A 236 17.81 -12.77 1.86
CA ALA A 236 16.69 -12.01 2.39
C ALA A 236 16.71 -10.56 1.92
N GLY A 237 15.54 -10.01 1.59
CA GLY A 237 15.39 -8.62 1.18
C GLY A 237 14.14 -8.39 0.35
N GLN A 238 13.46 -7.28 0.61
CA GLN A 238 12.24 -6.87 -0.06
C GLN A 238 12.49 -5.63 -0.93
N PHE A 239 12.35 -5.76 -2.24
CA PHE A 239 12.55 -4.68 -3.20
C PHE A 239 11.21 -4.14 -3.66
N VAL A 240 11.17 -2.88 -4.12
CA VAL A 240 9.91 -2.25 -4.54
C VAL A 240 9.99 -1.75 -5.98
N LEU A 241 8.99 -2.15 -6.77
CA LEU A 241 8.66 -1.53 -8.05
C LEU A 241 7.32 -0.81 -7.93
N ARG A 242 7.09 0.20 -8.78
CA ARG A 242 5.75 0.74 -9.02
C ARG A 242 5.50 1.05 -10.49
N SER A 243 4.24 0.94 -10.91
CA SER A 243 3.77 1.37 -12.23
C SER A 243 2.30 1.78 -12.18
N ARG A 244 1.86 2.63 -13.12
CA ARG A 244 0.42 2.85 -13.38
C ARG A 244 -0.18 1.78 -14.28
N ASP A 245 0.67 0.93 -14.86
CA ASP A 245 0.27 -0.26 -15.60
C ASP A 245 0.33 -1.48 -14.66
N PRO A 246 -0.78 -2.17 -14.38
CA PRO A 246 -0.79 -3.34 -13.49
C PRO A 246 0.08 -4.50 -13.99
N LEU A 247 0.44 -4.51 -15.27
CA LEU A 247 1.32 -5.54 -15.84
C LEU A 247 2.80 -5.15 -15.78
N PHE A 248 3.13 -3.96 -15.24
CA PHE A 248 4.50 -3.44 -15.18
C PHE A 248 5.22 -3.43 -16.54
N GLY A 249 4.47 -3.32 -17.65
CA GLY A 249 5.01 -3.31 -19.01
C GLY A 249 5.49 -1.94 -19.47
N LYS A 250 5.04 -0.86 -18.81
CA LYS A 250 5.42 0.53 -19.13
C LYS A 250 5.52 1.39 -17.89
N GLY A 251 6.30 2.47 -17.96
CA GLY A 251 6.35 3.51 -16.93
C GLY A 251 6.81 3.02 -15.56
N VAL A 252 7.61 1.94 -15.52
CA VAL A 252 8.06 1.32 -14.27
C VAL A 252 9.06 2.21 -13.56
N GLN A 253 8.91 2.32 -12.25
CA GLN A 253 9.90 2.90 -11.36
C GLN A 253 10.36 1.85 -10.34
N ALA A 254 11.64 1.89 -9.98
CA ALA A 254 12.22 1.04 -8.95
C ALA A 254 12.75 1.89 -7.79
N LEU A 255 12.64 1.35 -6.58
CA LEU A 255 13.25 1.95 -5.41
C LEU A 255 14.76 1.67 -5.39
N GLY A 256 15.56 2.74 -5.34
CA GLY A 256 17.00 2.68 -5.09
C GLY A 256 17.42 3.56 -3.92
N ASP A 257 18.73 3.73 -3.74
CA ASP A 257 19.31 4.52 -2.65
C ASP A 257 18.87 5.99 -2.69
N GLY A 258 18.62 6.53 -3.90
CA GLY A 258 18.12 7.89 -4.12
C GLY A 258 16.58 8.01 -4.15
N GLY A 259 15.85 6.97 -3.77
CA GLY A 259 14.38 6.92 -3.86
C GLY A 259 13.87 6.26 -5.14
N MET A 260 12.58 6.47 -5.44
CA MET A 260 11.91 5.92 -6.62
C MET A 260 12.37 6.61 -7.91
N ALA A 261 12.87 5.83 -8.87
CA ALA A 261 13.33 6.35 -10.17
C ALA A 261 12.84 5.49 -11.35
N PRO A 262 12.61 6.08 -12.54
CA PRO A 262 12.27 5.32 -13.75
C PRO A 262 13.34 4.29 -14.12
N VAL A 263 12.90 3.13 -14.63
CA VAL A 263 13.78 2.05 -15.08
C VAL A 263 13.37 1.52 -16.45
N ALA A 264 14.35 1.03 -17.20
CA ALA A 264 14.12 0.46 -18.53
C ALA A 264 13.59 -0.99 -18.49
N SER A 265 13.79 -1.71 -17.37
CA SER A 265 13.35 -3.09 -17.20
C SER A 265 13.00 -3.38 -15.74
N THR A 266 12.16 -4.40 -15.52
CA THR A 266 11.73 -4.78 -14.18
C THR A 266 12.79 -5.55 -13.40
N ASN A 267 13.81 -6.12 -14.04
CA ASN A 267 14.84 -6.93 -13.36
C ASN A 267 16.00 -6.11 -12.78
N ARG A 268 16.05 -4.79 -12.95
CA ARG A 268 17.12 -3.95 -12.39
C ARG A 268 16.69 -2.48 -12.24
N PRO A 269 17.17 -1.77 -11.21
CA PRO A 269 18.08 -2.24 -10.17
C PRO A 269 17.37 -2.99 -9.04
N ARG A 270 18.15 -3.77 -8.28
CA ARG A 270 17.79 -4.33 -6.96
C ARG A 270 18.76 -3.86 -5.89
N ALA A 271 18.85 -2.53 -5.76
CA ALA A 271 19.88 -1.88 -4.96
C ALA A 271 19.51 -1.73 -3.49
N ARG A 272 18.24 -1.48 -3.19
CA ARG A 272 17.77 -1.11 -1.87
C ARG A 272 16.61 -2.00 -1.44
N SER A 273 16.80 -2.67 -0.31
CA SER A 273 15.73 -3.40 0.38
C SER A 273 15.00 -2.50 1.37
N VAL A 274 13.69 -2.68 1.53
CA VAL A 274 12.87 -1.95 2.53
C VAL A 274 12.75 -2.70 3.86
N VAL A 275 13.00 -4.01 3.86
CA VAL A 275 13.06 -4.85 5.05
C VAL A 275 13.87 -6.12 4.78
N GLU A 276 14.58 -6.61 5.80
CA GLU A 276 15.31 -7.87 5.74
C GLU A 276 14.38 -9.04 6.06
N ALA A 277 13.64 -9.50 5.04
CA ALA A 277 12.69 -10.59 5.20
C ALA A 277 12.56 -11.42 3.91
N PHE A 278 12.12 -12.66 4.09
CA PHE A 278 11.42 -13.44 3.06
C PHE A 278 9.93 -13.36 3.37
N SER A 279 9.08 -13.47 2.36
CA SER A 279 7.62 -13.51 2.51
C SER A 279 7.09 -12.41 3.43
N ALA A 280 7.03 -11.19 2.91
CA ALA A 280 6.49 -10.04 3.63
C ALA A 280 5.22 -9.55 2.94
N ASP A 281 4.27 -9.07 3.73
CA ASP A 281 3.07 -8.42 3.23
C ASP A 281 3.03 -6.97 3.69
N TRP A 282 2.30 -6.13 2.98
CA TRP A 282 2.19 -4.71 3.30
C TRP A 282 0.83 -4.15 2.96
N MET A 283 0.51 -3.03 3.60
CA MET A 283 -0.69 -2.25 3.32
C MET A 283 -0.42 -0.76 3.42
N TRP A 284 -1.25 0.03 2.75
CA TRP A 284 -1.22 1.49 2.86
C TRP A 284 -2.13 1.99 3.98
N ILE A 285 -1.64 2.85 4.85
CA ILE A 285 -2.44 3.50 5.90
C ILE A 285 -2.78 4.92 5.43
N ASP A 286 -4.00 5.09 4.92
CA ASP A 286 -4.48 6.37 4.38
C ASP A 286 -4.35 7.53 5.37
N ALA A 287 -4.64 7.28 6.65
CA ALA A 287 -4.67 8.30 7.68
C ALA A 287 -3.31 8.97 7.92
N VAL A 288 -2.19 8.33 7.57
CA VAL A 288 -0.83 8.82 7.87
C VAL A 288 0.10 8.79 6.67
N SER A 289 -0.43 8.49 5.49
CA SER A 289 0.33 8.37 4.24
C SER A 289 1.60 7.50 4.38
N ALA A 290 1.45 6.32 4.99
CA ALA A 290 2.56 5.42 5.27
C ALA A 290 2.24 3.97 4.88
N PHE A 291 3.27 3.25 4.44
CA PHE A 291 3.23 1.80 4.28
C PHE A 291 3.48 1.14 5.64
N ALA A 292 2.67 0.15 5.99
CA ALA A 292 2.94 -0.80 7.05
C ALA A 292 3.39 -2.12 6.42
N ILE A 293 4.59 -2.59 6.75
CA ILE A 293 5.20 -3.80 6.23
C ILE A 293 5.27 -4.83 7.35
N ALA A 294 4.48 -5.88 7.24
CA ALA A 294 4.46 -7.02 8.14
C ALA A 294 5.47 -8.08 7.66
N HIS A 295 6.35 -8.50 8.57
CA HIS A 295 7.35 -9.54 8.31
C HIS A 295 7.61 -10.34 9.58
N GLU A 296 7.89 -11.62 9.43
CA GLU A 296 8.08 -12.51 10.57
C GLU A 296 9.46 -12.35 11.22
N THR A 297 9.50 -12.49 12.54
CA THR A 297 10.66 -12.35 13.42
C THR A 297 10.57 -13.35 14.57
N ASP A 298 11.63 -13.56 15.35
CA ASP A 298 11.66 -14.60 16.40
C ASP A 298 10.47 -14.60 17.38
N ALA A 299 9.89 -13.43 17.65
CA ALA A 299 8.80 -13.25 18.61
C ALA A 299 7.38 -13.22 18.00
N GLY A 300 7.26 -13.24 16.66
CA GLY A 300 6.01 -13.07 15.94
C GLY A 300 6.17 -12.18 14.70
N THR A 301 5.08 -11.51 14.32
CA THR A 301 5.08 -10.65 13.13
C THR A 301 5.44 -9.24 13.56
N THR A 302 6.57 -8.72 13.08
CA THR A 302 6.92 -7.31 13.27
C THR A 302 6.34 -6.49 12.11
N VAL A 303 5.71 -5.37 12.44
CA VAL A 303 5.21 -4.38 11.49
C VAL A 303 6.12 -3.17 11.53
N THR A 304 6.82 -2.90 10.44
CA THR A 304 7.62 -1.68 10.25
C THR A 304 6.88 -0.68 9.38
N PHE A 305 7.18 0.61 9.53
CA PHE A 305 6.44 1.66 8.84
C PHE A 305 7.37 2.49 7.98
N TRP A 306 7.01 2.76 6.73
CA TRP A 306 7.74 3.66 5.83
C TRP A 306 6.82 4.79 5.39
N ASP A 307 7.35 6.00 5.30
CA ASP A 307 6.65 7.05 4.57
C ASP A 307 6.58 6.72 3.07
N LYS A 308 5.67 7.39 2.35
CA LYS A 308 5.40 7.14 0.93
C LYS A 308 6.65 7.12 0.04
N ASP A 309 7.61 7.98 0.35
CA ASP A 309 8.83 8.17 -0.43
C ASP A 309 9.98 7.24 0.01
N PHE A 310 9.74 6.38 1.00
CA PHE A 310 10.73 5.50 1.61
C PHE A 310 11.97 6.28 2.07
N THR A 311 11.80 7.43 2.71
CA THR A 311 12.90 8.25 3.22
C THR A 311 13.07 8.09 4.73
N ARG A 312 12.01 7.70 5.45
CA ARG A 312 12.06 7.53 6.90
C ARG A 312 11.03 6.54 7.42
N HIS A 313 11.24 6.13 8.67
CA HIS A 313 10.24 5.41 9.46
C HIS A 313 9.47 6.38 10.36
N PRO A 314 8.19 6.69 10.08
CA PRO A 314 7.40 7.62 10.90
C PRO A 314 7.06 7.06 12.29
N PHE A 315 7.02 5.72 12.44
CA PHE A 315 6.60 5.04 13.68
C PHE A 315 7.57 3.94 14.09
N ASP A 316 7.68 3.69 15.39
CA ASP A 316 8.39 2.53 15.91
C ASP A 316 7.74 1.22 15.46
N PRO A 317 8.53 0.14 15.24
CA PRO A 317 7.97 -1.13 14.84
C PRO A 317 7.01 -1.65 15.91
N VAL A 318 5.93 -2.28 15.46
CA VAL A 318 4.92 -2.88 16.31
C VAL A 318 5.00 -4.39 16.18
N LEU A 319 5.06 -5.11 17.30
CA LEU A 319 5.10 -6.57 17.33
C LEU A 319 3.70 -7.15 17.55
N ILE A 320 3.25 -8.01 16.63
CA ILE A 320 2.12 -8.92 16.82
C ILE A 320 2.68 -10.26 17.34
N PRO A 321 2.59 -10.53 18.65
CA PRO A 321 3.23 -11.70 19.23
C PRO A 321 2.51 -12.98 18.82
N GLY A 322 3.23 -14.10 18.84
CA GLY A 322 2.64 -15.42 18.70
C GLY A 322 3.44 -16.35 17.79
N VAL A 323 2.98 -17.59 17.72
CA VAL A 323 3.61 -18.62 16.90
C VAL A 323 3.43 -18.33 15.41
N TRP A 324 4.46 -18.64 14.64
CA TRP A 324 4.45 -18.60 13.18
C TRP A 324 5.43 -19.62 12.61
N ARG A 325 5.22 -19.97 11.35
CA ARG A 325 6.11 -20.79 10.52
C ARG A 325 6.33 -20.21 9.14
N GLU A 326 5.31 -19.55 8.62
CA GLU A 326 5.33 -18.81 7.38
C GLU A 326 4.20 -17.78 7.43
N GLY A 327 4.42 -16.64 6.81
CA GLY A 327 3.48 -15.55 6.66
C GLY A 327 4.29 -14.27 6.57
N PRO A 328 3.66 -13.09 6.73
CA PRO A 328 2.26 -12.88 7.09
C PRO A 328 1.36 -12.55 5.89
N GLY A 329 0.05 -12.67 6.05
CA GLY A 329 -0.95 -12.04 5.19
C GLY A 329 -1.77 -11.00 5.97
N LEU A 330 -1.54 -9.72 5.70
CA LEU A 330 -2.29 -8.61 6.31
C LEU A 330 -3.74 -8.62 5.83
N VAL A 331 -4.66 -8.35 6.74
CA VAL A 331 -6.07 -8.16 6.41
C VAL A 331 -6.29 -6.75 5.89
N ARG A 332 -6.49 -6.63 4.58
CA ARG A 332 -6.53 -5.34 3.88
C ARG A 332 -7.79 -5.15 3.05
N THR A 333 -8.07 -3.92 2.63
CA THR A 333 -9.16 -3.59 1.70
C THR A 333 -8.82 -4.09 0.29
N ALA A 334 -9.80 -4.03 -0.62
CA ALA A 334 -9.65 -4.37 -2.04
C ALA A 334 -8.37 -3.81 -2.69
N GLU A 335 -8.02 -2.54 -2.44
CA GLU A 335 -6.84 -1.90 -3.02
C GLU A 335 -5.54 -2.15 -2.23
N GLY A 336 -5.60 -2.92 -1.14
CA GLY A 336 -4.46 -3.20 -0.28
C GLY A 336 -4.22 -2.13 0.78
N HIS A 337 -5.26 -1.44 1.23
CA HIS A 337 -5.16 -0.45 2.31
C HIS A 337 -5.52 -1.06 3.65
N ALA A 338 -5.06 -0.46 4.74
CA ALA A 338 -5.50 -0.80 6.08
C ALA A 338 -7.00 -0.48 6.25
N PRO A 339 -7.80 -1.35 6.90
CA PRO A 339 -9.17 -1.02 7.25
C PRO A 339 -9.22 0.22 8.15
N ILE A 340 -10.11 1.17 7.81
CA ILE A 340 -10.33 2.37 8.60
C ILE A 340 -11.12 2.02 9.87
N ASP A 341 -10.60 2.41 11.05
CA ASP A 341 -11.34 2.25 12.30
C ASP A 341 -12.58 3.15 12.29
N PRO A 342 -13.78 2.61 12.61
CA PRO A 342 -15.05 3.35 12.54
C PRO A 342 -15.20 4.46 13.58
N ALA A 343 -14.44 4.42 14.68
CA ALA A 343 -14.54 5.36 15.80
C ALA A 343 -13.35 6.34 15.83
N ASP A 344 -12.17 5.90 15.40
CA ASP A 344 -10.94 6.68 15.42
C ASP A 344 -10.14 6.50 14.10
N PRO A 345 -10.66 7.01 12.96
CA PRO A 345 -10.02 6.83 11.65
C PRO A 345 -8.65 7.51 11.52
N CYS A 346 -8.30 8.43 12.42
CA CYS A 346 -7.08 9.23 12.37
C CYS A 346 -6.03 8.79 13.40
N GLY A 347 -6.46 8.25 14.54
CA GLY A 347 -5.58 7.85 15.64
C GLY A 347 -5.24 6.37 15.68
N ARG A 348 -6.00 5.51 14.98
CA ARG A 348 -5.96 4.05 15.13
C ARG A 348 -5.88 3.31 13.80
N VAL A 349 -5.13 2.21 13.78
CA VAL A 349 -5.10 1.25 12.68
C VAL A 349 -5.15 -0.18 13.20
N SER A 350 -5.96 -1.02 12.56
CA SER A 350 -6.01 -2.46 12.82
C SER A 350 -4.84 -3.16 12.13
N LEU A 351 -4.05 -3.92 12.88
CA LEU A 351 -2.96 -4.74 12.38
C LEU A 351 -3.33 -6.21 12.59
N ASP A 352 -4.14 -6.76 11.68
CA ASP A 352 -4.55 -8.17 11.69
C ASP A 352 -3.80 -8.94 10.60
N VAL A 353 -3.35 -10.15 10.95
CA VAL A 353 -2.63 -11.04 10.06
C VAL A 353 -3.18 -12.46 10.11
N LEU A 354 -3.21 -13.12 8.96
CA LEU A 354 -3.26 -14.57 8.86
C LEU A 354 -1.84 -15.11 8.61
N ARG A 355 -1.46 -16.18 9.30
CA ARG A 355 -0.15 -16.83 9.10
C ARG A 355 -0.18 -18.31 9.45
N ALA A 356 0.67 -19.10 8.81
CA ALA A 356 0.87 -20.50 9.12
C ALA A 356 1.56 -20.65 10.49
N THR A 357 1.14 -21.61 11.30
CA THR A 357 1.57 -21.74 12.70
C THR A 357 2.18 -23.08 13.08
N ALA A 358 2.06 -24.09 12.22
CA ALA A 358 2.58 -25.43 12.45
C ALA A 358 3.42 -25.91 11.26
N ILE A 359 4.28 -26.90 11.52
CA ILE A 359 4.90 -27.70 10.47
C ILE A 359 4.13 -29.01 10.40
N GLY A 360 3.51 -29.26 9.25
CA GLY A 360 2.68 -30.44 9.01
C GLY A 360 3.50 -31.72 8.81
N ALA A 361 2.80 -32.84 8.59
CA ALA A 361 3.43 -34.15 8.37
C ALA A 361 4.36 -34.18 7.13
N ALA A 362 4.14 -33.29 6.16
CA ALA A 362 4.98 -33.12 4.98
C ALA A 362 6.27 -32.30 5.24
N GLY A 363 6.51 -31.83 6.48
CA GLY A 363 7.66 -30.99 6.80
C GLY A 363 7.54 -29.55 6.32
N ALA A 364 6.33 -29.09 5.98
CA ALA A 364 6.06 -27.76 5.44
C ALA A 364 5.04 -26.95 6.29
N PRO A 365 5.04 -25.61 6.21
CA PRO A 365 4.14 -24.76 6.99
C PRO A 365 2.67 -24.99 6.70
N THR A 366 1.83 -25.01 7.74
CA THR A 366 0.37 -25.18 7.64
C THR A 366 -0.34 -24.56 8.84
N ASP A 367 -1.64 -24.83 8.98
CA ASP A 367 -2.49 -24.40 10.09
C ASP A 367 -2.54 -22.88 10.20
N ILE A 368 -3.18 -22.26 9.20
CA ILE A 368 -3.30 -20.80 9.13
C ILE A 368 -4.26 -20.32 10.21
N ARG A 369 -3.77 -19.42 11.06
CA ARG A 369 -4.49 -18.82 12.20
C ARG A 369 -4.47 -17.31 12.10
N HIS A 370 -5.44 -16.67 12.78
CA HIS A 370 -5.51 -15.23 12.90
C HIS A 370 -4.80 -14.75 14.16
N PHE A 371 -4.04 -13.67 14.03
CA PHE A 371 -3.47 -12.86 15.11
C PHE A 371 -3.67 -11.38 14.77
N GLY A 372 -3.78 -10.53 15.79
CA GLY A 372 -3.84 -9.10 15.53
C GLY A 372 -3.84 -8.24 16.79
N LEU A 373 -3.78 -6.94 16.57
CA LEU A 373 -3.91 -5.89 17.58
C LEU A 373 -4.25 -4.57 16.89
N ASP A 374 -4.62 -3.56 17.65
CA ASP A 374 -4.71 -2.21 17.13
C ASP A 374 -3.47 -1.42 17.55
N ALA A 375 -2.89 -0.66 16.61
CA ALA A 375 -1.89 0.35 16.92
C ALA A 375 -2.56 1.72 17.03
N VAL A 376 -2.21 2.48 18.06
CA VAL A 376 -2.87 3.75 18.42
C VAL A 376 -1.86 4.87 18.65
N GLY A 377 -2.29 6.10 18.40
CA GLY A 377 -1.44 7.28 18.50
C GLY A 377 -0.83 7.72 17.17
N LEU A 378 -1.43 7.33 16.04
CA LEU A 378 -0.99 7.67 14.69
C LEU A 378 -0.89 9.18 14.41
N ARG A 379 -1.75 9.99 15.05
CA ARG A 379 -1.90 11.44 14.79
C ARG A 379 -2.12 11.76 13.30
N GLY A 380 -2.92 10.93 12.64
CA GLY A 380 -3.24 11.03 11.21
C GLY A 380 -4.29 12.08 10.89
N CYS A 381 -4.68 12.14 9.61
CA CYS A 381 -5.56 13.15 9.03
C CYS A 381 -5.03 14.58 9.26
N ALA A 382 -3.71 14.76 9.19
CA ALA A 382 -3.03 16.02 9.39
C ALA A 382 -2.85 16.79 8.07
N THR A 383 -2.82 16.08 6.94
CA THR A 383 -2.58 16.66 5.61
C THR A 383 -3.70 16.35 4.62
N THR A 384 -3.83 17.16 3.57
CA THR A 384 -4.86 16.95 2.54
C THR A 384 -4.73 15.61 1.81
N ALA A 385 -3.53 15.02 1.76
CA ALA A 385 -3.31 13.68 1.23
C ALA A 385 -3.95 12.57 2.09
N GLU A 386 -4.18 12.83 3.38
CA GLU A 386 -4.71 11.86 4.34
C GLU A 386 -6.23 11.99 4.52
N VAL A 387 -6.86 13.02 3.93
CA VAL A 387 -8.30 13.28 4.02
C VAL A 387 -9.15 12.12 3.49
N GLY A 388 -8.59 11.30 2.59
CA GLY A 388 -9.27 10.09 2.12
C GLY A 388 -9.71 9.15 3.25
N ALA A 389 -8.96 9.10 4.37
CA ALA A 389 -9.33 8.34 5.57
C ALA A 389 -10.62 8.87 6.24
N LEU A 390 -11.02 10.09 5.94
CA LEU A 390 -12.24 10.73 6.44
C LEU A 390 -13.42 10.66 5.46
N ASN A 391 -13.24 10.15 4.22
CA ASN A 391 -14.35 10.08 3.26
C ASN A 391 -15.58 9.35 3.83
N GLY A 392 -16.73 10.01 3.76
CA GLY A 392 -17.99 9.52 4.33
C GLY A 392 -18.11 9.68 5.85
N TYR A 393 -17.18 10.35 6.55
CA TYR A 393 -17.37 10.68 7.96
C TYR A 393 -18.16 11.98 8.13
N THR A 394 -19.11 11.97 9.09
CA THR A 394 -19.69 13.20 9.61
C THR A 394 -18.78 13.78 10.69
N VAL A 395 -18.50 15.07 10.61
CA VAL A 395 -17.76 15.83 11.64
C VAL A 395 -18.55 17.07 12.07
N PRO A 396 -18.29 17.63 13.26
CA PRO A 396 -18.83 18.93 13.63
C PRO A 396 -18.41 20.01 12.62
N SER A 397 -19.32 20.92 12.29
CA SER A 397 -19.02 22.12 11.49
C SER A 397 -18.75 23.32 12.40
N PRO A 398 -17.89 24.28 11.99
CA PRO A 398 -17.71 25.56 12.69
C PRO A 398 -18.99 26.40 12.86
N GLU A 399 -20.05 26.09 12.12
CA GLU A 399 -21.31 26.85 12.10
C GLU A 399 -22.41 26.26 13.01
N ASN A 400 -22.06 25.41 13.98
CA ASN A 400 -23.00 24.62 14.77
C ASN A 400 -23.90 23.70 13.92
N THR A 401 -23.39 23.29 12.76
CA THR A 401 -24.03 22.34 11.84
C THR A 401 -23.21 21.03 11.78
N ALA A 402 -23.42 20.19 10.76
CA ALA A 402 -22.58 19.02 10.51
C ALA A 402 -22.00 19.05 9.09
N ASP A 403 -20.77 18.57 8.92
CA ASP A 403 -20.13 18.39 7.61
C ASP A 403 -19.93 16.90 7.35
N VAL A 404 -20.23 16.43 6.14
CA VAL A 404 -19.81 15.11 5.66
C VAL A 404 -18.62 15.31 4.73
N VAL A 405 -17.51 14.64 4.99
CA VAL A 405 -16.32 14.68 4.13
C VAL A 405 -16.56 13.82 2.89
N VAL A 406 -16.34 14.40 1.71
CA VAL A 406 -16.53 13.74 0.42
C VAL A 406 -15.37 14.10 -0.50
N GLY A 407 -14.44 13.17 -0.67
CA GLY A 407 -13.23 13.38 -1.46
C GLY A 407 -12.41 14.53 -0.89
N ASP A 408 -12.18 15.55 -1.71
CA ASP A 408 -11.44 16.76 -1.36
C ASP A 408 -12.35 17.91 -0.88
N LYS A 409 -13.61 17.62 -0.49
CA LYS A 409 -14.61 18.63 -0.13
C LYS A 409 -15.42 18.22 1.10
N VAL A 410 -16.27 19.14 1.55
CA VAL A 410 -17.34 18.82 2.52
C VAL A 410 -18.71 19.18 1.99
N VAL A 411 -19.70 18.38 2.37
CA VAL A 411 -21.12 18.70 2.22
C VAL A 411 -21.65 19.15 3.58
N ARG A 412 -22.15 20.38 3.66
CA ARG A 412 -22.57 20.99 4.93
C ARG A 412 -24.07 20.84 5.12
N PHE A 413 -24.47 20.09 6.13
CA PHE A 413 -25.87 19.87 6.49
C PHE A 413 -26.25 20.69 7.72
N GLU A 414 -27.31 21.48 7.63
CA GLU A 414 -27.87 22.20 8.79
C GLU A 414 -28.29 21.22 9.89
N ARG A 415 -28.82 20.05 9.50
CA ARG A 415 -29.26 19.00 10.42
C ARG A 415 -28.28 17.84 10.48
N ARG A 416 -27.70 17.62 11.66
CA ARG A 416 -26.86 16.43 11.92
C ARG A 416 -27.60 15.11 11.65
N SER A 417 -28.90 15.03 11.98
CA SER A 417 -29.71 13.83 11.72
C SER A 417 -29.81 13.47 10.23
N VAL A 418 -29.64 14.45 9.34
CA VAL A 418 -29.59 14.25 7.90
C VAL A 418 -28.18 13.85 7.47
N ALA A 419 -27.14 14.56 7.94
CA ALA A 419 -25.74 14.24 7.65
C ALA A 419 -25.40 12.76 7.93
N VAL A 420 -25.87 12.24 9.07
CA VAL A 420 -25.56 10.88 9.51
C VAL A 420 -26.09 9.81 8.53
N LYS A 421 -27.13 10.11 7.74
CA LYS A 421 -27.65 9.20 6.71
C LYS A 421 -26.70 9.01 5.53
N PHE A 422 -25.78 9.94 5.32
CA PHE A 422 -24.75 9.89 4.28
C PHE A 422 -23.40 9.43 4.82
N SER A 423 -23.34 9.00 6.09
CA SER A 423 -22.07 8.76 6.77
C SER A 423 -21.82 7.31 7.13
N ARG A 424 -20.55 6.90 7.04
CA ARG A 424 -20.06 5.62 7.56
C ARG A 424 -19.73 5.67 9.06
N GLY A 425 -19.58 6.87 9.61
CA GLY A 425 -19.24 7.10 11.00
C GLY A 425 -19.36 8.58 11.36
N VAL A 426 -19.35 8.87 12.66
CA VAL A 426 -19.50 10.24 13.19
C VAL A 426 -18.38 10.51 14.18
N LEU A 427 -17.58 11.53 13.92
CA LEU A 427 -16.51 11.95 14.82
C LEU A 427 -17.05 12.98 15.83
N ALA A 428 -16.58 12.86 17.07
CA ALA A 428 -16.89 13.83 18.11
C ALA A 428 -16.14 15.15 17.91
N GLU A 429 -14.93 15.07 17.37
CA GLU A 429 -14.05 16.20 17.10
C GLU A 429 -13.86 16.36 15.59
N ARG A 430 -13.62 17.60 15.17
CA ARG A 430 -13.32 17.93 13.77
C ARG A 430 -11.79 17.88 13.57
N PRO A 431 -11.27 17.00 12.72
CA PRO A 431 -9.85 17.02 12.37
C PRO A 431 -9.50 18.34 11.67
N ALA A 432 -8.38 18.96 12.06
CA ALA A 432 -8.00 20.29 11.58
C ALA A 432 -7.86 20.38 10.05
N VAL A 433 -7.46 19.28 9.39
CA VAL A 433 -7.36 19.24 7.93
C VAL A 433 -8.69 19.54 7.23
N VAL A 434 -9.83 19.21 7.87
CA VAL A 434 -11.16 19.42 7.30
C VAL A 434 -11.48 20.92 7.16
N ASP A 435 -10.83 21.81 7.91
CA ASP A 435 -10.99 23.26 7.77
C ASP A 435 -10.42 23.80 6.45
N SER A 436 -9.51 23.06 5.81
CA SER A 436 -8.96 23.43 4.50
C SER A 436 -9.87 23.03 3.33
N LEU A 437 -10.89 22.21 3.56
CA LEU A 437 -11.73 21.66 2.51
C LEU A 437 -12.83 22.65 2.09
N PRO A 438 -13.01 22.90 0.79
CA PRO A 438 -14.11 23.73 0.31
C PRO A 438 -15.45 23.06 0.60
N VAL A 439 -16.45 23.88 0.91
CA VAL A 439 -17.84 23.43 1.00
C VAL A 439 -18.38 23.25 -0.43
N ALA A 440 -18.70 22.01 -0.80
CA ALA A 440 -19.22 21.67 -2.13
C ALA A 440 -20.66 22.14 -2.31
N VAL A 441 -21.50 21.93 -1.29
CA VAL A 441 -22.91 22.34 -1.26
C VAL A 441 -23.37 22.45 0.19
N ARG A 442 -24.37 23.30 0.41
CA ARG A 442 -25.08 23.42 1.69
C ARG A 442 -26.46 22.79 1.58
N VAL A 443 -26.84 22.01 2.59
CA VAL A 443 -28.14 21.36 2.70
C VAL A 443 -28.91 22.04 3.84
N PRO A 444 -29.68 23.11 3.55
CA PRO A 444 -30.49 23.78 4.56
C PRO A 444 -31.69 22.91 4.96
N ALA A 445 -32.17 23.11 6.18
CA ALA A 445 -33.43 22.52 6.62
C ALA A 445 -34.57 23.04 5.72
N GLY A 446 -35.47 22.14 5.33
CA GLY A 446 -36.60 22.49 4.47
C GLY A 446 -36.25 22.72 3.00
N ALA A 447 -35.02 22.38 2.55
CA ALA A 447 -34.65 22.42 1.14
C ALA A 447 -35.72 21.70 0.28
N GLN A 448 -36.10 22.25 -0.87
CA GLN A 448 -37.11 21.62 -1.73
C GLN A 448 -36.64 20.24 -2.16
N ALA A 449 -37.49 19.22 -1.97
CA ALA A 449 -37.27 17.90 -2.53
C ALA A 449 -38.18 17.68 -3.75
N VAL A 450 -37.72 16.90 -4.71
CA VAL A 450 -38.54 16.42 -5.83
C VAL A 450 -38.49 14.91 -5.88
N ARG A 451 -39.58 14.30 -6.35
CA ARG A 451 -39.72 12.84 -6.49
C ARG A 451 -40.06 12.47 -7.93
N ALA A 452 -39.28 11.54 -8.47
CA ALA A 452 -39.46 10.97 -9.79
C ALA A 452 -40.62 9.96 -9.82
N PRO A 453 -41.17 9.63 -11.02
CA PRO A 453 -42.23 8.63 -11.14
C PRO A 453 -41.84 7.21 -10.70
N ASP A 454 -40.55 6.87 -10.72
CA ASP A 454 -40.00 5.60 -10.22
C ASP A 454 -39.79 5.60 -8.69
N GLY A 455 -40.06 6.72 -8.02
CA GLY A 455 -39.96 6.87 -6.57
C GLY A 455 -38.63 7.44 -6.08
N GLU A 456 -37.64 7.68 -6.96
CA GLU A 456 -36.37 8.29 -6.59
C GLU A 456 -36.58 9.73 -6.05
N VAL A 457 -35.88 10.10 -4.98
CA VAL A 457 -36.01 11.40 -4.32
C VAL A 457 -34.67 12.13 -4.37
N GLY A 458 -34.72 13.43 -4.72
CA GLY A 458 -33.56 14.30 -4.67
C GLY A 458 -33.87 15.67 -4.07
N LEU A 459 -32.88 16.27 -3.45
CA LEU A 459 -32.92 17.64 -2.96
C LEU A 459 -32.48 18.59 -4.08
N VAL A 460 -33.21 19.69 -4.26
CA VAL A 460 -32.84 20.77 -5.18
C VAL A 460 -31.99 21.78 -4.40
N LEU A 461 -30.70 21.81 -4.70
CA LEU A 461 -29.69 22.64 -4.04
C LEU A 461 -28.86 23.33 -5.12
N ASP A 462 -28.74 24.66 -5.06
CA ASP A 462 -28.02 25.48 -6.04
C ASP A 462 -28.41 25.15 -7.51
N ASP A 463 -29.72 25.04 -7.76
CA ASP A 463 -30.35 24.66 -9.04
C ASP A 463 -29.98 23.26 -9.58
N LYS A 464 -29.28 22.44 -8.79
CA LYS A 464 -28.95 21.06 -9.11
C LYS A 464 -29.78 20.08 -8.29
N LEU A 465 -30.04 18.92 -8.86
CA LEU A 465 -30.70 17.82 -8.19
C LEU A 465 -29.65 16.88 -7.58
N TRP A 466 -29.71 16.74 -6.26
CA TRP A 466 -28.83 15.91 -5.47
C TRP A 466 -29.61 14.71 -4.94
N ILE A 467 -29.26 13.51 -5.41
CA ILE A 467 -30.01 12.29 -5.09
C ILE A 467 -29.76 11.87 -3.64
N VAL A 468 -30.85 11.58 -2.91
CA VAL A 468 -30.80 11.18 -1.50
C VAL A 468 -31.40 9.80 -1.24
N ASP A 469 -31.75 9.08 -2.31
CA ASP A 469 -32.20 7.67 -2.37
C ASP A 469 -33.32 7.25 -1.41
N SER A 470 -33.92 8.18 -0.65
CA SER A 470 -35.03 7.88 0.25
C SER A 470 -35.90 9.09 0.57
N ALA A 471 -37.21 8.85 0.69
CA ALA A 471 -38.16 9.83 1.23
C ALA A 471 -37.93 10.11 2.72
N GLU A 472 -37.25 9.19 3.43
CA GLU A 472 -36.88 9.37 4.84
C GLU A 472 -35.93 10.57 5.01
N VAL A 473 -34.93 10.72 4.13
CA VAL A 473 -34.00 11.87 4.18
C VAL A 473 -34.74 13.19 3.99
N ALA A 474 -35.67 13.27 3.04
CA ALA A 474 -36.48 14.47 2.84
C ALA A 474 -37.33 14.78 4.09
N ALA A 475 -37.96 13.77 4.70
CA ALA A 475 -38.72 13.96 5.93
C ALA A 475 -37.85 14.42 7.11
N LEU A 476 -36.68 13.81 7.32
CA LEU A 476 -35.71 14.19 8.35
C LEU A 476 -35.19 15.61 8.15
N ASN A 477 -35.07 16.05 6.90
CA ASN A 477 -34.69 17.42 6.58
C ASN A 477 -35.86 18.41 6.66
N SER A 478 -37.09 17.94 6.92
CA SER A 478 -38.33 18.73 6.80
C SER A 478 -38.53 19.33 5.39
N SER A 479 -37.99 18.67 4.38
CA SER A 479 -38.06 19.07 2.98
C SER A 479 -39.45 18.79 2.39
N PRO A 480 -40.14 19.80 1.82
CA PRO A 480 -41.38 19.55 1.09
C PRO A 480 -41.07 18.76 -0.19
N VAL A 481 -41.79 17.66 -0.43
CA VAL A 481 -41.60 16.79 -1.61
C VAL A 481 -42.62 17.16 -2.68
N LYS A 482 -42.13 17.46 -3.89
CA LYS A 482 -42.96 17.72 -5.07
C LYS A 482 -42.78 16.61 -6.12
N ASP A 483 -43.87 15.99 -6.54
CA ASP A 483 -43.85 15.03 -7.64
C ASP A 483 -43.58 15.73 -8.97
N VAL A 484 -42.67 15.17 -9.76
CA VAL A 484 -42.30 15.68 -11.08
C VAL A 484 -42.43 14.60 -12.16
N THR A 485 -42.68 15.02 -13.39
CA THR A 485 -42.70 14.10 -14.54
C THR A 485 -41.29 13.61 -14.89
N ALA A 486 -41.17 12.48 -15.58
CA ALA A 486 -39.88 11.96 -16.05
C ALA A 486 -39.11 13.00 -16.90
N GLY A 487 -39.81 13.79 -17.72
CA GLY A 487 -39.21 14.86 -18.51
C GLY A 487 -38.71 16.05 -17.68
N GLN A 488 -39.34 16.35 -16.55
CA GLN A 488 -38.83 17.37 -15.60
C GLN A 488 -37.65 16.84 -14.81
N TRP A 489 -37.71 15.59 -14.34
CA TRP A 489 -36.62 14.91 -13.64
C TRP A 489 -35.32 14.88 -14.46
N ALA A 490 -35.43 14.54 -15.75
CA ALA A 490 -34.29 14.45 -16.67
C ALA A 490 -33.64 15.81 -16.99
N ARG A 491 -34.31 16.94 -16.73
CA ARG A 491 -33.80 18.29 -17.02
C ARG A 491 -32.91 18.86 -15.93
N TYR A 492 -32.97 18.32 -14.73
CA TYR A 492 -32.10 18.78 -13.65
C TYR A 492 -30.65 18.42 -13.95
N GLU A 493 -29.76 19.40 -13.83
CA GLU A 493 -28.33 19.13 -13.70
C GLU A 493 -28.11 18.34 -12.39
N ARG A 494 -27.21 17.35 -12.42
CA ARG A 494 -26.98 16.45 -11.28
C ARG A 494 -25.86 16.96 -10.40
N GLY A 495 -26.15 17.12 -9.11
CA GLY A 495 -25.13 17.13 -8.07
C GLY A 495 -24.73 15.71 -7.68
N ARG A 496 -23.57 15.54 -7.03
CA ARG A 496 -23.12 14.24 -6.53
C ARG A 496 -22.61 14.39 -5.11
N PHE A 497 -23.20 13.61 -4.19
CA PHE A 497 -22.69 13.45 -2.82
C PHE A 497 -21.49 12.49 -2.74
N SER A 498 -21.08 11.88 -3.87
CA SER A 498 -19.99 10.90 -3.98
C SER A 498 -19.03 11.18 -5.13
#